data_AF-A0A923NSI0-F1
#
_entry.id   AF-A0A923NSI0-F1
#
_cell.length_a   1.000
_cell.length_b   1.000
_cell.length_c   1.000
_cell.angle_alpha   90.00
_cell.angle_beta   90.00
_cell.angle_gamma   90.00
#
_symmetry.space_group_name_H-M   'P 1'
#
loop_
_entity.id
_entity.type
_entity.pdbx_description
1 polymer ?
#
loop_
_entity_poly.entity_id
_entity_poly.type
_entity_poly.pdbx_seq_one_letter_code
_entity_poly.pdbx_strand_id
1 'polypeptide(L)'
;MRKLFLDLAILASIFFTSCATRLGTFTVISTKNIEWSRANEYQKNSNRVLGEDVYHIVVFIPTKGNITIEDAVDNALGKVPGAVALVDVVLRSESFYIPYVYGKNAFIVEGSVLIDPKLVANDDSNETIYYQGYYDKNKEFKLSKIEKTQFNSIQKDIAQKALN
;
A
#
# COMPACT_ATOMS: atom_id res chain seq x y z
N MET A 1 10.86 -18.05 -51.04
CA MET A 1 10.34 -16.94 -50.20
C MET A 1 9.26 -17.39 -49.21
N ARG A 2 8.18 -18.08 -49.62
CA ARG A 2 7.08 -18.48 -48.69
C ARG A 2 7.51 -19.38 -47.51
N LYS A 3 8.50 -20.27 -47.71
CA LYS A 3 9.04 -21.14 -46.65
C LYS A 3 9.91 -20.38 -45.64
N LEU A 4 10.76 -19.45 -46.11
CA LEU A 4 11.57 -18.55 -45.28
C LEU A 4 10.74 -17.63 -44.38
N PHE A 5 9.60 -17.11 -44.87
CA PHE A 5 8.67 -16.33 -44.05
C PHE A 5 7.97 -17.17 -42.98
N LEU A 6 7.67 -18.44 -43.28
CA LEU A 6 7.07 -19.38 -42.33
C LEU A 6 8.06 -19.77 -41.22
N ASP A 7 9.31 -20.04 -41.57
CA ASP A 7 10.36 -20.39 -40.61
C ASP A 7 10.69 -19.21 -39.68
N LEU A 8 10.73 -17.98 -40.22
CA LEU A 8 10.93 -16.76 -39.42
C LEU A 8 9.75 -16.50 -38.47
N ALA A 9 8.52 -16.76 -38.90
CA ALA A 9 7.33 -16.59 -38.07
C ALA A 9 7.28 -17.61 -36.90
N ILE A 10 7.69 -18.86 -37.15
CA ILE A 10 7.77 -19.90 -36.12
C ILE A 10 8.86 -19.54 -35.10
N LEU A 11 10.04 -19.11 -35.57
CA LEU A 11 11.14 -18.67 -34.71
C LEU A 11 10.74 -17.44 -33.87
N ALA A 12 10.02 -16.48 -34.45
CA ALA A 12 9.51 -15.31 -33.74
C ALA A 12 8.50 -15.66 -32.63
N SER A 13 7.65 -16.67 -32.83
CA SER A 13 6.64 -17.07 -31.81
C SER A 13 7.26 -17.59 -30.51
N ILE A 14 8.48 -18.12 -30.54
CA ILE A 14 9.18 -18.64 -29.36
C ILE A 14 9.66 -17.49 -28.46
N PHE A 15 9.94 -16.31 -29.05
CA PHE A 15 10.45 -15.14 -28.33
C PHE A 15 9.37 -14.34 -27.58
N PHE A 16 8.07 -14.58 -27.82
CA PHE A 16 6.97 -13.84 -27.16
C PHE A 16 6.33 -14.58 -25.98
N THR A 17 7.07 -15.45 -25.32
CA THR A 17 6.55 -16.18 -24.14
C THR A 17 6.65 -15.31 -22.88
N SER A 18 5.55 -14.61 -22.55
CA SER A 18 5.37 -14.03 -21.22
C SER A 18 4.99 -15.13 -20.24
N CYS A 19 5.91 -15.51 -19.36
CA CYS A 19 5.68 -16.59 -18.40
C CYS A 19 5.24 -15.98 -17.07
N ALA A 20 3.95 -16.12 -16.75
CA ALA A 20 3.43 -15.84 -15.41
C ALA A 20 3.24 -17.18 -14.69
N THR A 21 3.95 -17.37 -13.58
CA THR A 21 3.89 -18.59 -12.78
C THR A 21 3.25 -18.29 -11.44
N ARG A 22 2.37 -19.19 -10.98
CA ARG A 22 1.81 -19.13 -9.63
C ARG A 22 2.75 -19.88 -8.70
N LEU A 23 3.41 -19.16 -7.79
CA LEU A 23 4.38 -19.75 -6.86
C LEU A 23 3.69 -20.47 -5.70
N GLY A 24 2.54 -19.97 -5.26
CA GLY A 24 1.80 -20.60 -4.18
C GLY A 24 0.60 -19.81 -3.69
N THR A 25 -0.10 -20.42 -2.74
CA THR A 25 -1.18 -19.81 -1.97
C THR A 25 -0.88 -19.92 -0.50
N PHE A 26 -1.03 -18.81 0.22
CA PHE A 26 -0.74 -18.74 1.65
C PHE A 26 -2.00 -18.29 2.39
N THR A 27 -2.28 -18.93 3.52
CA THR A 27 -3.43 -18.54 4.36
C THR A 27 -3.18 -17.18 5.01
N VAL A 28 -1.95 -16.95 5.50
CA VAL A 28 -1.51 -15.69 6.09
C VAL A 28 -0.05 -15.43 5.69
N ILE A 29 0.26 -14.20 5.28
CA ILE A 29 1.63 -13.73 5.09
C ILE A 29 1.77 -12.34 5.72
N SER A 30 2.91 -12.07 6.32
CA SER A 30 3.19 -10.79 6.97
C SER A 30 4.68 -10.52 7.03
N THR A 31 5.02 -9.25 6.86
CA THR A 31 6.34 -8.65 7.09
C THR A 31 6.36 -7.86 8.40
N LYS A 32 5.20 -7.55 8.96
CA LYS A 32 5.04 -6.87 10.26
C LYS A 32 4.79 -7.88 11.37
N ASN A 33 5.13 -7.48 12.60
CA ASN A 33 4.86 -8.31 13.78
C ASN A 33 3.36 -8.34 14.08
N ILE A 34 2.81 -9.53 14.35
CA ILE A 34 1.40 -9.77 14.65
C ILE A 34 1.30 -10.34 16.07
N GLU A 35 0.47 -9.69 16.89
CA GLU A 35 0.14 -10.18 18.23
C GLU A 35 -1.05 -11.14 18.17
N TRP A 36 -0.76 -12.44 18.06
CA TRP A 36 -1.79 -13.49 17.99
C TRP A 36 -2.72 -13.54 19.20
N SER A 37 -2.29 -13.03 20.36
CA SER A 37 -3.14 -12.92 21.56
C SER A 37 -4.36 -12.02 21.35
N ARG A 38 -4.29 -11.08 20.40
CA ARG A 38 -5.36 -10.14 20.05
C ARG A 38 -6.00 -10.45 18.69
N ALA A 39 -5.90 -11.69 18.22
CA ALA A 39 -6.41 -12.09 16.91
C ALA A 39 -7.92 -11.83 16.73
N ASN A 40 -8.69 -11.80 17.82
CA ASN A 40 -10.12 -11.49 17.82
C ASN A 40 -10.45 -9.99 17.62
N GLU A 41 -9.50 -9.08 17.88
CA GLU A 41 -9.68 -7.64 17.68
C GLU A 41 -9.41 -7.23 16.22
N TYR A 42 -8.70 -8.06 15.46
CA TYR A 42 -8.33 -7.75 14.08
C TYR A 42 -9.51 -7.80 13.13
N GLN A 43 -9.56 -6.82 12.24
CA GLN A 43 -10.62 -6.70 11.24
C GLN A 43 -10.09 -7.15 9.89
N LYS A 44 -10.77 -8.13 9.30
CA LYS A 44 -10.52 -8.55 7.92
C LYS A 44 -11.24 -7.59 6.98
N ASN A 45 -10.49 -6.93 6.11
CA ASN A 45 -11.05 -6.16 5.01
C ASN A 45 -11.42 -7.13 3.87
N SER A 46 -12.61 -6.96 3.29
CA SER A 46 -13.06 -7.75 2.13
C SER A 46 -12.35 -7.35 0.84
N ASN A 47 -11.74 -6.16 0.80
CA ASN A 47 -11.01 -5.69 -0.37
C ASN A 47 -9.68 -6.44 -0.49
N ARG A 48 -9.48 -7.07 -1.66
CA ARG A 48 -8.19 -7.67 -2.02
C ARG A 48 -7.25 -6.57 -2.47
N VAL A 49 -6.07 -6.52 -1.85
CA VAL A 49 -5.02 -5.58 -2.16
C VAL A 49 -3.92 -6.31 -2.92
N LEU A 50 -3.47 -5.67 -4.00
CA LEU A 50 -2.36 -6.13 -4.81
C LEU A 50 -1.11 -5.34 -4.40
N GLY A 51 -0.02 -6.03 -4.09
CA GLY A 51 1.31 -5.45 -3.98
C GLY A 51 2.22 -6.10 -5.00
N GLU A 52 3.11 -5.30 -5.57
CA GLU A 52 4.07 -5.77 -6.55
C GLU A 52 5.44 -5.18 -6.23
N ASP A 53 6.47 -5.99 -6.49
CA ASP A 53 7.84 -5.51 -6.57
C ASP A 53 8.40 -5.88 -7.95
N VAL A 54 8.76 -4.86 -8.72
CA VAL A 54 9.06 -4.97 -10.14
C VAL A 54 10.42 -4.36 -10.41
N TYR A 55 11.23 -5.06 -11.22
CA TYR A 55 12.38 -4.45 -11.86
C TYR A 55 12.27 -4.54 -13.38
N HIS A 56 12.77 -3.49 -14.02
CA HIS A 56 12.80 -3.36 -15.47
C HIS A 56 14.25 -3.43 -15.94
N ILE A 57 14.46 -4.05 -17.11
CA ILE A 57 15.73 -4.01 -17.81
C ILE A 57 15.49 -3.25 -19.11
N VAL A 58 16.07 -2.07 -19.25
CA VAL A 58 16.00 -1.31 -20.51
C VAL A 58 17.33 -1.48 -21.23
N VAL A 59 17.31 -2.26 -22.31
CA VAL A 59 18.48 -2.68 -23.10
C VAL A 59 19.51 -3.46 -22.27
N PHE A 60 20.30 -2.79 -21.42
CA PHE A 60 21.28 -3.38 -20.51
C PHE A 60 21.26 -2.78 -19.09
N ILE A 61 20.43 -1.76 -18.85
CA ILE A 61 20.42 -1.05 -17.57
C ILE A 61 19.24 -1.57 -16.74
N PRO A 62 19.50 -2.31 -15.65
CA PRO A 62 18.46 -2.67 -14.71
C PRO A 62 18.05 -1.45 -13.87
N THR A 63 16.74 -1.25 -13.66
CA THR A 63 16.22 -0.15 -12.84
C THR A 63 16.36 -0.42 -11.33
N LYS A 64 16.35 -1.69 -10.93
CA LYS A 64 16.47 -2.14 -9.54
C LYS A 64 17.35 -3.40 -9.52
N GLY A 65 18.22 -3.51 -8.51
CA GLY A 65 19.20 -4.61 -8.42
C GLY A 65 18.64 -5.92 -7.86
N ASN A 66 17.61 -5.84 -7.01
CA ASN A 66 16.98 -7.01 -6.38
C ASN A 66 15.48 -6.80 -6.29
N ILE A 67 14.72 -7.88 -6.48
CA ILE A 67 13.30 -7.94 -6.13
C ILE A 67 13.08 -8.98 -5.05
N THR A 68 12.20 -8.67 -4.11
CA THR A 68 11.88 -9.55 -2.99
C THR A 68 10.37 -9.72 -2.85
N ILE A 69 9.95 -10.86 -2.32
CA ILE A 69 8.54 -11.07 -1.96
C ILE A 69 8.17 -10.18 -0.77
N GLU A 70 9.12 -9.91 0.13
CA GLU A 70 8.96 -9.02 1.27
C GLU A 70 8.55 -7.62 0.84
N ASP A 71 9.26 -7.01 -0.12
CA ASP A 71 8.91 -5.69 -0.67
C ASP A 71 7.52 -5.69 -1.32
N ALA A 72 7.16 -6.78 -2.01
CA ALA A 72 5.83 -6.91 -2.62
C ALA A 72 4.72 -6.99 -1.55
N VAL A 73 4.97 -7.66 -0.42
CA VAL A 73 4.04 -7.70 0.72
C VAL A 73 3.99 -6.34 1.42
N ASP A 74 5.13 -5.69 1.66
CA ASP A 74 5.19 -4.36 2.26
C ASP A 74 4.46 -3.32 1.42
N ASN A 75 4.64 -3.35 0.10
CA ASN A 75 3.90 -2.49 -0.83
C ASN A 75 2.39 -2.78 -0.81
N ALA A 76 1.95 -4.01 -0.54
CA ALA A 76 0.54 -4.32 -0.36
C ALA A 76 0.02 -3.77 0.98
N LEU A 77 0.74 -4.03 2.08
CA LEU A 77 0.34 -3.57 3.43
C LEU A 77 0.35 -2.05 3.52
N GLY A 78 1.31 -1.37 2.89
CA GLY A 78 1.43 0.10 2.89
C GLY A 78 0.27 0.82 2.20
N LYS A 79 -0.56 0.12 1.41
CA LYS A 79 -1.74 0.71 0.77
C LYS A 79 -2.92 0.90 1.73
N VAL A 80 -2.89 0.24 2.90
CA VAL A 80 -3.99 0.29 3.87
C VAL A 80 -3.43 0.68 5.25
N PRO A 81 -3.87 1.79 5.84
CA PRO A 81 -3.40 2.19 7.16
C PRO A 81 -3.78 1.14 8.20
N GLY A 82 -2.88 0.87 9.14
CA GLY A 82 -3.04 -0.17 10.17
C GLY A 82 -3.07 -1.62 9.65
N ALA A 83 -2.75 -1.86 8.38
CA ALA A 83 -2.57 -3.21 7.86
C ALA A 83 -1.37 -3.90 8.50
N VAL A 84 -1.62 -5.07 9.09
CA VAL A 84 -0.59 -5.90 9.74
C VAL A 84 -0.28 -7.16 8.96
N ALA A 85 -1.23 -7.73 8.22
CA ALA A 85 -1.04 -8.97 7.49
C ALA A 85 -1.92 -9.04 6.25
N LEU A 86 -1.59 -9.95 5.34
CA LEU A 86 -2.47 -10.37 4.26
C LEU A 86 -2.97 -11.79 4.52
N VAL A 87 -4.23 -12.05 4.19
CA VAL A 87 -4.89 -13.35 4.30
C VAL A 87 -5.44 -13.80 2.94
N ASP A 88 -5.55 -15.10 2.73
CA ASP A 88 -5.98 -15.71 1.45
C ASP A 88 -5.14 -15.19 0.27
N VAL A 89 -3.83 -15.31 0.42
CA VAL A 89 -2.84 -14.71 -0.46
C VAL A 89 -2.50 -15.62 -1.62
N VAL A 90 -2.38 -15.02 -2.80
CA VAL A 90 -1.87 -15.64 -4.02
C VAL A 90 -0.57 -14.94 -4.40
N LEU A 91 0.52 -15.71 -4.47
CA LEU A 91 1.82 -15.23 -4.94
C LEU A 91 2.05 -15.65 -6.38
N ARG A 92 2.40 -14.68 -7.23
CA ARG A 92 2.74 -14.87 -8.64
C ARG A 92 4.12 -14.30 -8.93
N SER A 93 4.83 -14.95 -9.84
CA SER A 93 6.07 -14.45 -10.42
C SER A 93 5.85 -14.25 -11.91
N GLU A 94 6.07 -13.04 -12.39
CA GLU A 94 6.04 -12.70 -13.81
C GLU A 94 7.45 -12.44 -14.30
N SER A 95 7.82 -13.08 -15.40
CA SER A 95 9.06 -12.81 -16.10
C SER A 95 8.78 -12.62 -17.58
N PHE A 96 9.32 -11.54 -18.11
CA PHE A 96 9.24 -11.18 -19.50
C PHE A 96 10.59 -10.62 -19.94
N TYR A 97 11.11 -11.09 -21.07
CA TYR A 97 12.38 -10.61 -21.59
C TYR A 97 12.39 -10.63 -23.11
N ILE A 98 12.45 -9.44 -23.71
CA ILE A 98 12.75 -9.25 -25.12
C ILE A 98 14.24 -8.89 -25.23
N PRO A 99 15.06 -9.77 -25.83
CA PRO A 99 16.48 -9.50 -26.02
C PRO A 99 16.73 -8.12 -26.64
N TYR A 100 17.63 -7.34 -26.04
CA TYR A 100 18.07 -6.02 -26.54
C TYR A 100 17.03 -4.91 -26.57
N VAL A 101 15.80 -5.15 -26.11
CA VAL A 101 14.74 -4.13 -26.08
C VAL A 101 14.32 -3.86 -24.65
N TYR A 102 13.73 -4.86 -23.98
CA TYR A 102 13.09 -4.65 -22.69
C TYR A 102 12.88 -5.96 -21.94
N GLY A 103 13.17 -5.95 -20.64
CA GLY A 103 12.81 -7.01 -19.70
C GLY A 103 11.98 -6.48 -18.53
N LYS A 104 11.11 -7.32 -18.00
CA LYS A 104 10.35 -7.11 -16.76
C LYS A 104 10.41 -8.38 -15.94
N ASN A 105 10.70 -8.23 -14.66
CA ASN A 105 10.51 -9.31 -13.69
C ASN A 105 9.78 -8.74 -12.48
N ALA A 106 8.78 -9.47 -12.00
CA ALA A 106 7.92 -9.00 -10.92
C ALA A 106 7.51 -10.13 -9.98
N PHE A 107 7.50 -9.85 -8.68
CA PHE A 107 6.72 -10.61 -7.70
C PHE A 107 5.43 -9.87 -7.42
N ILE A 108 4.30 -10.57 -7.54
CA ILE A 108 2.98 -10.01 -7.35
C ILE A 108 2.28 -10.80 -6.25
N VAL A 109 1.84 -10.08 -5.22
CA VAL A 109 1.16 -10.60 -4.06
C VAL A 109 -0.26 -10.03 -4.06
N GLU A 110 -1.25 -10.91 -3.97
CA GLU A 110 -2.65 -10.50 -3.95
C GLU A 110 -3.37 -11.19 -2.79
N GLY A 111 -3.95 -10.43 -1.86
CA GLY A 111 -4.60 -10.97 -0.67
C GLY A 111 -5.57 -9.99 -0.01
N SER A 112 -6.39 -10.49 0.91
CA SER A 112 -7.26 -9.63 1.72
C SER A 112 -6.47 -9.09 2.90
N VAL A 113 -6.72 -7.86 3.34
CA VAL A 113 -5.92 -7.24 4.40
C VAL A 113 -6.49 -7.54 5.78
N LEU A 114 -5.62 -7.82 6.74
CA LEU A 114 -5.92 -7.88 8.15
C LEU A 114 -5.43 -6.59 8.82
N ILE A 115 -6.34 -5.87 9.48
CA ILE A 115 -6.11 -4.54 10.05
C ILE A 115 -6.13 -4.63 11.57
N ASP A 116 -5.14 -4.00 12.23
CA ASP A 116 -5.17 -3.74 13.69
C ASP A 116 -5.80 -2.36 13.96
N PRO A 117 -7.02 -2.30 14.54
CA PRO A 117 -7.67 -1.04 14.86
C PRO A 117 -6.83 -0.13 15.77
N LYS A 118 -5.95 -0.68 16.61
CA LYS A 118 -5.07 0.13 17.47
C LYS A 118 -3.99 0.84 16.66
N LEU A 119 -3.52 0.26 15.56
CA LEU A 119 -2.55 0.92 14.69
C LEU A 119 -3.22 2.01 13.86
N VAL A 120 -4.46 1.79 13.42
CA VAL A 120 -5.26 2.82 12.73
C VAL A 120 -5.53 4.01 13.65
N ALA A 121 -5.91 3.76 14.90
CA ALA A 121 -6.19 4.81 15.88
C ALA A 121 -4.94 5.63 16.30
N ASN A 122 -3.74 5.13 16.03
CA ASN A 122 -2.49 5.87 16.24
C ASN A 122 -1.94 6.48 14.94
N ASP A 123 -2.53 6.15 13.78
CA ASP A 123 -2.21 6.73 12.48
C ASP A 123 -3.06 8.00 12.19
N ASP A 124 -3.48 8.68 13.27
CA ASP A 124 -4.01 10.05 13.27
C ASP A 124 -2.91 11.10 12.96
N SER A 125 -1.86 10.73 12.22
CA SER A 125 -0.81 11.65 11.80
C SER A 125 -1.30 12.71 10.80
N ASN A 126 -2.58 12.66 10.39
CA ASN A 126 -3.25 13.69 9.59
C ASN A 126 -4.63 14.12 10.11
N GLU A 127 -5.08 13.73 11.30
CA GLU A 127 -6.28 14.34 11.88
C GLU A 127 -5.84 15.59 12.66
N THR A 128 -5.94 16.78 12.04
CA THR A 128 -5.69 18.04 12.74
C THR A 128 -6.71 18.20 13.86
N ILE A 129 -6.31 17.93 15.10
CA ILE A 129 -7.17 18.09 16.28
C ILE A 129 -7.20 19.57 16.66
N TYR A 130 -8.40 20.16 16.69
CA TYR A 130 -8.59 21.55 17.11
C TYR A 130 -8.95 21.60 18.60
N TYR A 131 -8.31 22.52 19.34
CA TYR A 131 -8.60 22.78 20.74
C TYR A 131 -9.04 24.23 20.94
N GLN A 132 -10.01 24.43 21.83
CA GLN A 132 -10.37 25.75 22.34
C GLN A 132 -9.90 25.86 23.80
N GLY A 133 -9.01 26.82 24.06
CA GLY A 133 -8.65 27.22 25.42
C GLY A 133 -9.61 28.28 25.93
N TYR A 134 -10.18 28.08 27.12
CA TYR A 134 -10.97 29.09 27.81
C TYR A 134 -10.62 29.11 29.30
N TYR A 135 -10.82 30.27 29.94
CA TYR A 135 -10.71 30.40 31.38
C TYR A 135 -12.06 30.10 32.02
N ASP A 136 -12.06 29.19 32.98
CA ASP A 136 -13.23 28.93 33.82
C ASP A 136 -13.48 30.14 34.76
N LYS A 137 -14.66 30.21 35.37
CA LYS A 137 -15.06 31.26 36.33
C LYS A 137 -14.08 31.40 37.50
N ASN A 138 -13.31 30.35 37.78
CA ASN A 138 -12.26 30.31 38.80
C ASN A 138 -10.88 30.78 38.30
N LYS A 139 -10.78 31.32 37.08
CA LYS A 139 -9.54 31.71 36.39
C LYS A 139 -8.58 30.54 36.08
N GLU A 140 -9.07 29.32 36.09
CA GLU A 140 -8.31 28.15 35.66
C GLU A 140 -8.40 27.96 34.16
N PHE A 141 -7.27 27.72 33.50
CA PHE A 141 -7.20 27.48 32.07
C PHE A 141 -7.63 26.05 31.75
N LYS A 142 -8.64 25.88 30.89
CA LYS A 142 -9.15 24.59 30.45
C LYS A 142 -9.15 24.49 28.92
N LEU A 143 -8.85 23.28 28.44
CA LEU A 143 -8.81 22.93 27.01
C LEU A 143 -9.98 22.01 26.69
N SER A 144 -10.77 22.34 25.67
CA SER A 144 -11.82 21.48 25.12
C SER A 144 -11.50 21.11 23.68
N LYS A 145 -11.65 19.83 23.32
CA LYS A 145 -11.54 19.35 21.93
C LYS A 145 -12.76 19.85 21.16
N ILE A 146 -12.53 20.47 20.00
CA ILE A 146 -13.59 21.05 19.15
C ILE A 146 -13.45 20.56 17.70
N GLU A 147 -14.55 20.61 16.97
CA GLU A 147 -14.56 20.29 15.54
C GLU A 147 -14.04 21.46 14.68
N LYS A 148 -13.53 21.16 13.48
CA LYS A 148 -12.99 22.13 12.52
C LYS A 148 -13.96 23.27 12.17
N THR A 149 -15.26 22.96 12.10
CA THR A 149 -16.32 23.92 11.80
C THR A 149 -16.44 24.99 12.89
N GLN A 150 -16.35 24.57 14.16
CA GLN A 150 -16.36 25.45 15.32
C GLN A 150 -15.07 26.26 15.44
N PHE A 151 -13.91 25.67 15.10
CA PHE A 151 -12.65 26.41 15.08
C PHE A 151 -12.69 27.61 14.12
N ASN A 152 -13.21 27.40 12.91
CA ASN A 152 -13.30 28.45 11.89
C ASN A 152 -14.28 29.57 12.27
N SER A 153 -15.38 29.27 12.98
CA SER A 153 -16.30 30.31 13.45
C SER A 153 -15.68 31.14 14.59
N ILE A 154 -14.98 30.48 15.52
CA ILE A 154 -14.26 31.15 16.61
C ILE A 154 -13.16 32.06 16.06
N GLN A 155 -12.38 31.61 15.07
CA GLN A 155 -11.37 32.46 14.43
C GLN A 155 -11.98 33.70 13.78
N LYS A 156 -13.12 33.57 13.09
CA LYS A 156 -13.81 34.70 12.48
C LYS A 156 -14.34 35.69 13.51
N ASP A 157 -14.91 35.19 14.62
CA ASP A 157 -15.41 36.04 15.72
C ASP A 157 -14.26 36.81 16.41
N ILE A 158 -13.12 36.16 16.65
CA ILE A 158 -11.93 36.81 17.21
C ILE A 158 -11.38 37.87 16.26
N ALA A 159 -11.27 37.56 14.96
CA ALA A 159 -10.79 38.51 13.95
C ALA A 159 -11.70 39.74 13.84
N GLN A 160 -13.02 39.55 13.95
CA GLN A 160 -13.99 40.64 13.91
C GLN A 160 -13.93 41.52 15.18
N LYS A 161 -13.68 40.93 16.35
CA LYS A 161 -13.47 41.67 17.61
C LYS A 161 -12.13 42.41 17.69
N ALA A 162 -11.12 42.00 16.92
CA ALA A 162 -9.81 42.67 16.89
C ALA A 162 -9.77 43.90 15.95
N LEU A 163 -10.79 44.07 15.09
CA LEU A 163 -10.90 45.18 14.14
C LEU A 163 -11.80 46.34 14.63
N ASN A 164 -12.48 46.16 15.76
CA ASN A 164 -13.23 47.19 16.49
C ASN A 164 -12.49 47.58 17.77
#